data_AF-A0A8I1GA15-F1
#
_entry.id   AF-A0A8I1GA15-F1
#
_cell.length_a   1.000
_cell.length_b   1.000
_cell.length_c   1.000
_cell.angle_alpha   90.00
_cell.angle_beta   90.00
_cell.angle_gamma   90.00
#
_symmetry.space_group_name_H-M   'P 1'
#
loop_
_entity.id
_entity.type
_entity.pdbx_description
1 polymer ?
#
loop_
_entity_poly.entity_id
_entity_poly.type
_entity_poly.pdbx_seq_one_letter_code
_entity_poly.pdbx_strand_id
1 'polypeptide(L)'
;MSKNLPTTPLGRILAGAKKSLPAETGATARIDARFAGASGAVVILADVSGSMAESAGVRRRIEVLREALTPLPAGARLVAFSATAREVSEVPEPEGGTALHAALEYAARYSPSKTIVVSDGQPDDKTAALEAARRLTGIVDVIYCGPDSDREAIEFMRSLAKIGLGNVVVRPLTGGAPALASTVRQLALPPK
;
A
#
# COMPACT_ATOMS: atom_id res chain seq x y z
N MET A 1 -23.99 -39.12 -30.61
CA MET A 1 -25.08 -38.94 -29.62
C MET A 1 -24.98 -37.53 -29.05
N SER A 2 -25.71 -36.59 -29.64
CA SER A 2 -25.66 -35.16 -29.32
C SER A 2 -26.56 -34.85 -28.13
N LYS A 3 -26.01 -34.27 -27.06
CA LYS A 3 -26.78 -33.76 -25.93
C LYS A 3 -27.38 -32.40 -26.32
N ASN A 4 -28.70 -32.38 -26.52
CA ASN A 4 -29.49 -31.17 -26.67
C ASN A 4 -29.37 -30.28 -25.42
N LEU A 5 -28.91 -29.04 -25.60
CA LEU A 5 -28.98 -28.00 -24.59
C LEU A 5 -30.44 -27.48 -24.50
N PRO A 6 -31.01 -27.33 -23.29
CA PRO A 6 -32.39 -26.85 -23.16
C PRO A 6 -32.50 -25.36 -23.48
N THR A 7 -33.47 -25.03 -24.34
CA THR A 7 -33.92 -23.70 -24.76
C THR A 7 -34.63 -22.95 -23.63
N THR A 8 -33.96 -22.72 -22.50
CA THR A 8 -34.51 -21.89 -21.42
C THR A 8 -34.08 -20.43 -21.58
N PRO A 9 -34.93 -19.45 -21.22
CA PRO A 9 -34.56 -18.02 -21.22
C PRO A 9 -33.29 -17.74 -20.40
N LEU A 10 -33.10 -18.48 -19.31
CA LEU A 10 -31.93 -18.43 -18.43
C LEU A 10 -30.66 -18.98 -19.10
N GLY A 11 -30.79 -20.00 -19.96
CA GLY A 11 -29.68 -20.54 -20.76
C GLY A 11 -29.16 -19.54 -21.81
N ARG A 12 -30.03 -18.68 -22.36
CA ARG A 12 -29.63 -17.59 -23.27
C ARG A 12 -28.91 -16.46 -22.54
N ILE A 13 -29.32 -16.12 -21.31
CA ILE A 13 -28.64 -15.13 -20.47
C ILE A 13 -27.24 -15.64 -20.07
N LEU A 14 -27.12 -16.92 -19.68
CA LEU A 14 -25.81 -17.55 -19.38
C LEU A 14 -24.88 -17.62 -20.60
N ALA A 15 -25.42 -17.93 -21.79
CA ALA A 15 -24.64 -17.95 -23.02
C ALA A 15 -24.22 -16.54 -23.48
N GLY A 16 -25.06 -15.53 -23.26
CA GLY A 16 -24.72 -14.12 -23.49
C GLY A 16 -23.65 -13.62 -22.51
N ALA A 17 -23.76 -13.97 -21.23
CA ALA A 17 -22.80 -13.62 -20.19
C ALA A 17 -21.41 -14.26 -20.45
N LYS A 18 -21.35 -15.48 -20.99
CA LYS A 18 -20.09 -16.11 -21.41
C LYS A 18 -19.43 -15.42 -22.62
N LYS A 19 -20.21 -14.75 -23.48
CA LYS A 19 -19.68 -13.94 -24.60
C LYS A 19 -19.26 -12.54 -24.17
N SER A 20 -19.75 -12.03 -23.04
CA SER A 20 -19.44 -10.70 -22.51
C SER A 20 -18.37 -10.70 -21.41
N LEU A 21 -17.81 -11.87 -21.06
CA LEU A 21 -16.57 -11.90 -20.30
C LEU A 21 -15.47 -11.40 -21.25
N PRO A 22 -14.76 -10.31 -20.91
CA PRO A 22 -13.63 -9.88 -21.71
C PRO A 22 -12.69 -11.09 -21.85
N ALA A 23 -12.31 -11.40 -23.10
CA ALA A 23 -11.16 -12.25 -23.37
C ALA A 23 -10.02 -11.82 -22.44
N GLU A 24 -9.29 -12.79 -21.87
CA GLU A 24 -8.09 -12.63 -21.06
C GLU A 24 -7.30 -11.38 -21.46
N THR A 25 -7.61 -10.27 -20.80
CA THR A 25 -7.13 -8.95 -21.19
C THR A 25 -5.92 -8.68 -20.32
N GLY A 26 -4.90 -8.01 -20.85
CA GLY A 26 -3.57 -7.85 -20.24
C GLY A 26 -3.49 -7.32 -18.80
N ALA A 27 -4.61 -7.02 -18.15
CA ALA A 27 -4.72 -6.89 -16.70
C ALA A 27 -4.28 -8.16 -15.95
N THR A 28 -4.71 -9.36 -16.36
CA THR A 28 -4.32 -10.62 -15.67
C THR A 28 -2.82 -10.88 -15.82
N ALA A 29 -2.28 -10.71 -17.03
CA ALA A 29 -0.84 -10.85 -17.28
C ALA A 29 0.01 -9.83 -16.50
N ARG A 30 -0.50 -8.60 -16.29
CA ARG A 30 0.17 -7.58 -15.45
C ARG A 30 0.16 -7.95 -13.97
N ILE A 31 -0.94 -8.54 -13.50
CA ILE A 31 -1.04 -9.06 -12.13
C ILE A 31 -0.02 -10.18 -11.95
N ASP A 32 -0.03 -11.18 -12.83
CA ASP A 32 0.89 -12.33 -12.75
C ASP A 32 2.35 -11.90 -12.81
N ALA A 33 2.71 -10.99 -13.73
CA ALA A 33 4.06 -10.46 -13.84
C ALA A 33 4.53 -9.72 -12.58
N ARG A 34 3.61 -9.04 -11.87
CA ARG A 34 3.89 -8.31 -10.64
C ARG A 34 4.21 -9.24 -9.47
N PHE A 35 3.62 -10.44 -9.43
CA PHE A 35 3.86 -11.43 -8.38
C PHE A 35 4.98 -12.42 -8.73
N ALA A 36 5.23 -12.68 -10.01
CA ALA A 36 6.25 -13.65 -10.47
C ALA A 36 7.67 -13.34 -9.98
N GLY A 37 8.00 -12.07 -9.76
CA GLY A 37 9.31 -11.63 -9.26
C GLY A 37 9.42 -11.40 -7.76
N ALA A 38 8.37 -11.66 -6.98
CA ALA A 38 8.35 -11.30 -5.56
C ALA A 38 9.17 -12.27 -4.69
N SER A 39 10.04 -11.73 -3.82
CA SER A 39 10.95 -12.47 -2.94
C SER A 39 10.31 -12.98 -1.64
N GLY A 40 9.01 -12.72 -1.44
CA GLY A 40 8.32 -13.00 -0.17
C GLY A 40 8.55 -11.95 0.92
N ALA A 41 9.44 -10.97 0.71
CA ALA A 41 9.72 -9.93 1.69
C ALA A 41 8.54 -8.94 1.87
N VAL A 42 8.32 -8.52 3.12
CA VAL A 42 7.40 -7.43 3.46
C VAL A 42 8.23 -6.17 3.72
N VAL A 43 7.92 -5.08 3.04
CA VAL A 43 8.59 -3.79 3.23
C VAL A 43 7.60 -2.78 3.79
N ILE A 44 7.94 -2.14 4.90
CA ILE A 44 7.15 -1.09 5.53
C ILE A 44 7.85 0.23 5.26
N LEU A 45 7.18 1.11 4.52
CA LEU A 45 7.63 2.48 4.27
C LEU A 45 7.01 3.40 5.33
N ALA A 46 7.85 4.02 6.15
CA ALA A 46 7.44 4.91 7.23
C ALA A 46 7.79 6.36 6.88
N ASP A 47 6.77 7.20 6.80
CA ASP A 47 6.93 8.63 6.58
C ASP A 47 7.55 9.31 7.82
N VAL A 48 8.66 10.00 7.60
CA VAL A 48 9.36 10.81 8.61
C VAL A 48 9.59 12.23 8.10
N SER A 49 8.72 12.73 7.22
CA SER A 49 8.75 14.11 6.74
C SER A 49 8.46 15.12 7.84
N GLY A 50 8.75 16.40 7.59
CA GLY A 50 8.57 17.47 8.59
C GLY A 50 7.17 17.55 9.23
N SER A 51 6.09 17.16 8.54
CA SER A 51 4.73 17.13 9.10
C SER A 51 4.59 16.13 10.26
N MET A 52 5.45 15.12 10.33
CA MET A 52 5.49 14.14 11.41
C MET A 52 6.05 14.70 12.72
N ALA A 53 6.64 15.89 12.70
CA ALA A 53 7.01 16.64 13.90
C ALA A 53 5.79 17.27 14.61
N GLU A 54 4.67 17.42 13.90
CA GLU A 54 3.45 17.98 14.46
C GLU A 54 2.78 17.04 15.48
N SER A 55 1.93 17.63 16.32
CA SER A 55 1.15 16.88 17.29
C SER A 55 0.00 16.10 16.64
N ALA A 56 -0.18 14.85 17.04
CA ALA A 56 -1.40 14.07 16.90
C ALA A 56 -2.12 14.03 18.27
N GLY A 57 -2.83 15.11 18.60
CA GLY A 57 -3.42 15.28 19.93
C GLY A 57 -2.36 15.69 20.95
N VAL A 58 -2.10 14.84 21.94
CA VAL A 58 -1.17 15.10 23.06
C VAL A 58 0.28 14.67 22.82
N ARG A 59 0.54 13.89 21.77
CA ARG A 59 1.88 13.38 21.42
C ARG A 59 2.24 13.77 20.00
N ARG A 60 3.54 13.77 19.68
CA ARG A 60 3.99 14.00 18.30
C ARG A 60 3.65 12.80 17.42
N ARG A 61 3.30 13.04 16.15
CA ARG A 61 2.98 12.00 15.16
C ARG A 61 4.10 10.96 15.07
N ILE A 62 5.35 11.42 15.04
CA ILE A 62 6.53 10.56 14.98
C ILE A 62 6.67 9.61 16.18
N GLU A 63 6.27 10.03 17.37
CA GLU A 63 6.37 9.19 18.58
C GLU A 63 5.35 8.06 18.52
N VAL A 64 4.13 8.37 18.07
CA VAL A 64 3.07 7.37 17.87
C VAL A 64 3.50 6.37 16.78
N LEU A 65 4.08 6.85 15.68
CA LEU A 65 4.59 6.02 14.60
C LEU A 65 5.74 5.12 15.08
N ARG A 66 6.71 5.69 15.80
CA ARG A 66 7.85 4.95 16.37
C ARG A 66 7.37 3.82 17.26
N GLU A 67 6.49 4.12 18.21
CA GLU A 67 5.94 3.11 19.14
C GLU A 67 5.13 2.03 18.41
N ALA A 68 4.37 2.40 17.37
CA ALA A 68 3.59 1.45 16.60
C ALA A 68 4.46 0.50 15.75
N LEU A 69 5.60 0.99 15.28
CA LEU A 69 6.53 0.25 14.41
C LEU A 69 7.68 -0.42 15.18
N THR A 70 7.89 -0.13 16.46
CA THR A 70 8.84 -0.86 17.31
C THR A 70 8.63 -2.39 17.24
N PRO A 71 7.40 -2.93 17.38
CA PRO A 71 7.16 -4.35 17.16
C PRO A 71 7.00 -4.66 15.66
N LEU A 72 8.11 -4.71 14.93
CA LEU A 72 8.09 -5.09 13.52
C LEU A 72 7.61 -6.54 13.34
N PRO A 73 6.76 -6.81 12.33
CA PRO A 73 6.44 -8.17 11.93
C PRO A 73 7.71 -8.96 11.58
N ALA A 74 7.76 -10.24 11.93
CA ALA A 74 8.92 -11.09 11.64
C ALA A 74 9.21 -11.12 10.13
N GLY A 75 10.46 -10.81 9.75
CA GLY A 75 10.90 -10.76 8.36
C GLY A 75 10.48 -9.50 7.58
N ALA A 76 9.78 -8.55 8.23
CA ALA A 76 9.51 -7.25 7.63
C ALA A 76 10.73 -6.33 7.72
N ARG A 77 10.94 -5.54 6.66
CA ARG A 77 11.97 -4.49 6.60
C ARG A 77 11.31 -3.14 6.83
N LEU A 78 11.90 -2.33 7.69
CA LEU A 78 11.44 -0.97 7.93
C LEU A 78 12.33 0.01 7.14
N VAL A 79 11.69 0.84 6.31
CA VAL A 79 12.35 1.88 5.53
C VAL A 79 11.72 3.20 5.92
N ALA A 80 12.50 4.08 6.53
CA ALA A 80 12.07 5.44 6.79
C ALA A 80 12.33 6.29 5.54
N PHE A 81 11.38 7.17 5.21
CA PHE A 81 11.53 8.08 4.08
C PHE A 81 11.12 9.51 4.42
N SER A 82 11.89 10.43 3.87
CA SER A 82 11.62 11.85 3.79
C SER A 82 12.05 12.36 2.42
N ALA A 83 13.07 13.23 2.34
CA ALA A 83 13.74 13.59 1.09
C ALA A 83 14.56 12.41 0.51
N THR A 84 14.97 11.47 1.36
CA THR A 84 15.65 10.25 0.96
C THR A 84 15.01 9.04 1.66
N ALA A 85 15.23 7.85 1.13
CA ALA A 85 14.76 6.60 1.72
C ALA A 85 15.94 5.77 2.22
N ARG A 86 15.82 5.23 3.44
CA ARG A 86 16.83 4.38 4.07
C ARG A 86 16.20 3.28 4.92
N GLU A 87 16.79 2.09 4.89
CA GLU A 87 16.43 1.00 5.81
C GLU A 87 16.89 1.37 7.23
N VAL A 88 16.01 1.20 8.21
CA VAL A 88 16.25 1.55 9.62
C VAL A 88 15.70 0.47 10.53
N SER A 89 16.31 0.29 11.70
CA SER A 89 15.76 -0.58 12.76
C SER A 89 14.66 0.13 13.56
N GLU A 90 14.74 1.46 13.65
CA GLU A 90 13.81 2.31 14.41
C GLU A 90 13.48 3.57 13.63
N VAL A 91 12.28 4.12 13.86
CA VAL A 91 11.81 5.33 13.18
C VAL A 91 12.62 6.55 13.68
N PRO A 92 13.37 7.25 12.79
CA PRO A 92 14.20 8.40 13.18
C PRO A 92 13.37 9.64 13.56
N GLU A 93 14.04 10.75 13.91
CA GLU A 93 13.34 12.04 14.03
C GLU A 93 12.92 12.57 12.65
N PRO A 94 11.87 13.40 12.58
CA PRO A 94 11.35 13.92 11.32
C PRO A 94 12.32 14.89 10.66
N GLU A 95 12.45 14.83 9.33
CA GLU A 95 13.31 15.71 8.55
C GLU A 95 12.79 15.88 7.12
N GLY A 96 13.15 16.97 6.44
CA GLY A 96 12.97 17.13 5.00
C GLY A 96 11.52 17.09 4.48
N GLY A 97 11.39 16.80 3.18
CA GLY A 97 10.12 16.69 2.44
C GLY A 97 9.62 15.24 2.32
N THR A 98 8.74 14.98 1.35
CA THR A 98 8.02 13.70 1.22
C THR A 98 8.27 13.07 -0.14
N ALA A 99 9.50 12.59 -0.37
CA ALA A 99 9.93 11.91 -1.59
C ALA A 99 9.45 10.45 -1.63
N LEU A 100 8.13 10.26 -1.67
CA LEU A 100 7.49 8.94 -1.70
C LEU A 100 7.95 8.08 -2.90
N HIS A 101 8.23 8.71 -4.05
CA HIS A 101 8.76 8.01 -5.22
C HIS A 101 10.09 7.31 -4.91
N ALA A 102 11.01 7.99 -4.21
CA ALA A 102 12.31 7.44 -3.82
C ALA A 102 12.14 6.29 -2.82
N ALA A 103 11.16 6.36 -1.93
CA ALA A 103 10.83 5.29 -1.00
C ALA A 103 10.33 4.01 -1.72
N LEU A 104 9.44 4.18 -2.70
CA LEU A 104 8.92 3.08 -3.51
C LEU A 104 10.01 2.45 -4.39
N GLU A 105 10.89 3.25 -4.96
CA GLU A 105 12.05 2.77 -5.73
C GLU A 105 13.07 2.05 -4.86
N TYR A 106 13.29 2.53 -3.63
CA TYR A 106 14.13 1.85 -2.66
C TYR A 106 13.52 0.49 -2.27
N ALA A 107 12.21 0.44 -2.02
CA ALA A 107 11.50 -0.81 -1.75
C ALA A 107 11.59 -1.81 -2.90
N ALA A 108 11.53 -1.35 -4.15
CA ALA A 108 11.59 -2.21 -5.34
C ALA A 108 12.88 -3.05 -5.42
N ARG A 109 13.98 -2.59 -4.80
CA ARG A 109 15.26 -3.33 -4.72
C ARG A 109 15.15 -4.67 -4.00
N TYR A 110 14.17 -4.83 -3.12
CA TYR A 110 13.93 -6.05 -2.37
C TYR A 110 12.92 -6.98 -3.03
N SER A 111 12.34 -6.55 -4.17
CA SER A 111 11.25 -7.25 -4.86
C SER A 111 10.17 -7.75 -3.89
N PRO A 112 9.54 -6.84 -3.10
CA PRO A 112 8.63 -7.23 -2.04
C PRO A 112 7.42 -8.00 -2.58
N SER A 113 6.92 -8.96 -1.79
CA SER A 113 5.59 -9.54 -1.98
C SER A 113 4.50 -8.59 -1.46
N LYS A 114 4.86 -7.73 -0.51
CA LYS A 114 3.98 -6.72 0.05
C LYS A 114 4.75 -5.49 0.50
N THR A 115 4.23 -4.32 0.15
CA THR A 115 4.70 -3.01 0.58
C THR A 115 3.58 -2.35 1.37
N ILE A 116 3.86 -1.87 2.57
CA ILE A 116 2.92 -1.13 3.40
C ILE A 116 3.43 0.30 3.52
N VAL A 117 2.71 1.28 2.99
CA VAL A 117 3.06 2.70 3.08
C VAL A 117 2.32 3.32 4.25
N VAL A 118 3.02 3.89 5.22
CA VAL A 118 2.43 4.64 6.33
C VAL A 118 2.80 6.12 6.14
N SER A 119 1.82 6.95 5.80
CA SER A 119 2.04 8.37 5.49
C SER A 119 0.81 9.21 5.83
N ASP A 120 1.03 10.45 6.26
CA ASP A 120 -0.04 11.42 6.54
C ASP A 120 -0.45 12.22 5.29
N GLY A 121 0.23 12.00 4.17
CA GLY A 121 -0.29 12.16 2.83
C GLY A 121 -0.13 13.56 2.25
N GLN A 122 0.95 13.72 1.48
CA GLN A 122 1.09 14.57 0.29
C GLN A 122 2.53 14.36 -0.23
N PRO A 123 2.76 13.57 -1.29
CA PRO A 123 4.11 13.44 -1.83
C PRO A 123 4.52 14.72 -2.57
N ASP A 124 5.82 14.98 -2.62
CA ASP A 124 6.37 16.13 -3.37
C ASP A 124 6.03 16.05 -4.87
N ASP A 125 5.95 14.83 -5.42
CA ASP A 125 5.53 14.57 -6.79
C ASP A 125 4.61 13.35 -6.85
N LYS A 126 3.31 13.61 -7.09
CA LYS A 126 2.27 12.58 -7.22
C LYS A 126 2.50 11.68 -8.43
N THR A 127 2.92 12.24 -9.56
CA THR A 127 3.10 11.50 -10.80
C THR A 127 4.26 10.51 -10.66
N ALA A 128 5.40 10.98 -10.14
CA ALA A 128 6.55 10.14 -9.89
C ALA A 128 6.24 9.00 -8.90
N ALA A 129 5.45 9.28 -7.85
CA ALA A 129 5.04 8.26 -6.89
C ALA A 129 4.16 7.17 -7.52
N LEU A 130 3.20 7.54 -8.37
CA LEU A 130 2.34 6.56 -9.06
C LEU A 130 3.15 5.72 -10.06
N GLU A 131 4.10 6.31 -10.77
CA GLU A 131 4.99 5.57 -11.67
C GLU A 131 5.93 4.61 -10.92
N ALA A 132 6.48 5.02 -9.79
CA ALA A 132 7.25 4.14 -8.92
C ALA A 132 6.40 2.97 -8.38
N ALA A 133 5.15 3.23 -7.99
CA ALA A 133 4.22 2.19 -7.53
C ALA A 133 3.90 1.14 -8.61
N ARG A 134 3.83 1.54 -9.89
CA ARG A 134 3.65 0.62 -11.03
C ARG A 134 4.80 -0.36 -11.17
N ARG A 135 6.03 0.06 -10.85
CA ARG A 135 7.25 -0.75 -10.98
C ARG A 135 7.47 -1.74 -9.83
N LEU A 136 6.79 -1.55 -8.70
CA LEU A 136 6.89 -2.46 -7.55
C LEU A 136 6.32 -3.85 -7.88
N THR A 137 6.89 -4.87 -7.25
CA THR A 137 6.32 -6.22 -7.20
C THR A 137 5.33 -6.32 -6.04
N GLY A 138 4.48 -7.35 -6.06
CA GLY A 138 3.58 -7.64 -4.95
C GLY A 138 2.48 -6.59 -4.72
N ILE A 139 1.87 -6.60 -3.53
CA ILE A 139 0.79 -5.69 -3.16
C ILE A 139 1.35 -4.39 -2.57
N VAL A 140 0.72 -3.24 -2.84
CA VAL A 140 0.99 -1.98 -2.12
C VAL A 140 -0.25 -1.61 -1.31
N ASP A 141 -0.20 -1.88 -0.02
CA ASP A 141 -1.19 -1.41 0.94
C ASP A 141 -0.76 -0.04 1.50
N VAL A 142 -1.73 0.79 1.85
CA VAL A 142 -1.47 2.14 2.37
C VAL A 142 -2.24 2.33 3.67
N ILE A 143 -1.54 2.79 4.70
CA ILE A 143 -2.11 3.30 5.94
C ILE A 143 -1.99 4.81 5.90
N TYR A 144 -3.11 5.47 5.65
CA TYR A 144 -3.19 6.92 5.73
C TYR A 144 -3.34 7.33 7.20
N CYS A 145 -2.37 8.08 7.72
CA CYS A 145 -2.30 8.44 9.14
C CYS A 145 -2.52 9.93 9.44
N GLY A 146 -2.86 10.70 8.40
CA GLY A 146 -3.21 12.12 8.47
C GLY A 146 -4.67 12.38 8.90
N PRO A 147 -5.11 13.65 8.86
CA PRO A 147 -6.46 14.03 9.24
C PRO A 147 -7.52 13.56 8.23
N ASP A 148 -8.68 13.12 8.71
CA ASP A 148 -9.79 12.65 7.85
C ASP A 148 -10.38 13.74 6.95
N SER A 149 -10.09 15.01 7.26
CA SER A 149 -10.53 16.17 6.47
C SER A 149 -9.74 16.35 5.17
N ASP A 150 -8.53 15.79 5.05
CA ASP A 150 -7.73 15.91 3.83
C ASP A 150 -8.14 14.87 2.78
N ARG A 151 -9.21 15.21 2.06
CA ARG A 151 -9.79 14.37 1.01
C ARG A 151 -8.81 14.14 -0.14
N GLU A 152 -7.99 15.13 -0.46
CA GLU A 152 -7.05 15.06 -1.59
C GLU A 152 -5.92 14.06 -1.30
N ALA A 153 -5.38 14.10 -0.07
CA ALA A 153 -4.40 13.13 0.39
C ALA A 153 -4.97 11.70 0.39
N ILE A 154 -6.20 11.52 0.89
CA ILE A 154 -6.88 10.23 0.92
C ILE A 154 -7.12 9.69 -0.50
N GLU A 155 -7.56 10.53 -1.44
CA GLU A 155 -7.78 10.15 -2.84
C GLU A 155 -6.48 9.77 -3.54
N PHE A 156 -5.40 10.50 -3.28
CA PHE A 156 -4.07 10.13 -3.76
C PHE A 156 -3.64 8.76 -3.22
N MET A 157 -3.76 8.53 -1.91
CA MET A 157 -3.42 7.26 -1.29
C MET A 157 -4.28 6.10 -1.82
N ARG A 158 -5.55 6.34 -2.11
CA ARG A 158 -6.43 5.36 -2.79
C ARG A 158 -5.95 5.04 -4.19
N SER A 159 -5.52 6.05 -4.93
CA SER A 159 -4.95 5.86 -6.27
C SER A 159 -3.66 5.05 -6.21
N LEU A 160 -2.80 5.33 -5.23
CA LEU A 160 -1.55 4.60 -4.99
C LEU A 160 -1.81 3.11 -4.69
N ALA A 161 -2.67 2.82 -3.72
CA ALA A 161 -3.02 1.45 -3.35
C ALA A 161 -3.67 0.70 -4.53
N LYS A 162 -4.57 1.37 -5.27
CA LYS A 162 -5.22 0.78 -6.45
C LYS A 162 -4.22 0.38 -7.54
N ILE A 163 -3.21 1.20 -7.79
CA ILE A 163 -2.13 0.86 -8.74
C ILE A 163 -1.36 -0.37 -8.25
N GLY A 164 -1.09 -0.45 -6.95
CA GLY A 164 -0.40 -1.58 -6.34
C GLY A 164 -1.28 -2.77 -5.98
N LEU A 165 -2.55 -2.81 -6.44
CA LEU A 165 -3.50 -3.89 -6.15
C LEU A 165 -3.77 -4.13 -4.65
N GLY A 166 -3.55 -3.11 -3.82
CA GLY A 166 -3.76 -3.17 -2.38
C GLY A 166 -4.93 -2.32 -1.92
N ASN A 167 -4.99 -2.14 -0.60
CA ASN A 167 -6.06 -1.43 0.09
C ASN A 167 -5.53 -0.19 0.80
N VAL A 168 -6.44 0.77 1.02
CA VAL A 168 -6.18 1.90 1.91
C VAL A 168 -6.92 1.69 3.21
N VAL A 169 -6.19 1.81 4.32
CA VAL A 169 -6.76 1.92 5.66
C VAL A 169 -6.54 3.35 6.14
N VAL A 170 -7.63 4.05 6.41
CA VAL A 170 -7.59 5.36 7.08
C VAL A 170 -7.48 5.12 8.57
N ARG A 171 -6.36 5.52 9.16
CA ARG A 171 -6.06 5.35 10.58
C ARG A 171 -5.32 6.57 11.12
N PRO A 172 -6.06 7.63 11.53
CA PRO A 172 -5.46 8.81 12.14
C PRO A 172 -4.61 8.44 13.36
N LEU A 173 -3.48 9.13 13.54
CA LEU A 173 -2.57 8.90 14.67
C LEU A 173 -3.17 9.26 16.04
N THR A 174 -4.29 9.99 16.06
CA THR A 174 -5.09 10.25 17.27
C THR A 174 -5.63 8.98 17.92
N GLY A 175 -5.77 7.89 17.15
CA GLY A 175 -6.16 6.56 17.67
C GLY A 175 -5.05 5.84 18.46
N GLY A 176 -3.84 6.41 18.51
CA GLY A 176 -2.71 5.89 19.28
C GLY A 176 -1.95 4.74 18.59
N ALA A 177 -0.79 4.43 19.15
CA ALA A 177 0.14 3.43 18.61
C ALA A 177 -0.44 2.01 18.51
N PRO A 178 -1.24 1.50 19.48
CA PRO A 178 -1.78 0.15 19.41
C PRO A 178 -2.68 -0.11 18.19
N ALA A 179 -3.47 0.88 17.79
CA ALA A 179 -4.38 0.76 16.64
C ALA A 179 -3.63 0.78 15.30
N LEU A 180 -2.54 1.56 15.22
CA LEU A 180 -1.65 1.54 14.06
C LEU A 180 -0.89 0.22 13.97
N ALA A 181 -0.31 -0.25 15.09
CA ALA A 181 0.43 -1.50 15.15
C ALA A 181 -0.43 -2.72 14.79
N SER A 182 -1.69 -2.77 15.23
CA SER A 182 -2.61 -3.85 14.84
C SER A 182 -2.91 -3.84 13.35
N THR A 183 -3.09 -2.66 12.76
CA THR A 183 -3.32 -2.49 11.31
C THR A 183 -2.10 -2.95 10.50
N VAL A 184 -0.89 -2.51 10.89
CA VAL A 184 0.37 -2.94 10.24
C VAL A 184 0.52 -4.45 10.31
N ARG A 185 0.29 -5.06 11.49
CA ARG A 185 0.37 -6.52 11.65
C ARG A 185 -0.65 -7.25 10.79
N GLN A 186 -1.90 -6.78 10.74
CA GLN A 186 -2.94 -7.38 9.92
C GLN A 186 -2.58 -7.34 8.43
N LEU A 187 -2.05 -6.20 7.96
CA LEU A 187 -1.63 -6.06 6.57
C LEU A 187 -0.37 -6.87 6.28
N ALA A 188 0.57 -7.00 7.21
CA ALA A 188 1.81 -7.75 7.00
C ALA A 188 1.61 -9.26 6.89
N LEU A 189 0.46 -9.80 7.30
CA LEU A 189 0.15 -11.22 7.13
C LEU A 189 0.04 -11.57 5.63
N PRO A 190 0.49 -12.78 5.24
CA PRO A 190 0.29 -13.26 3.88
C PRO A 190 -1.21 -13.34 3.57
N PRO A 191 -1.63 -13.07 2.32
CA PRO A 191 -3.00 -13.32 1.91
C PRO A 191 -3.33 -14.81 2.12
N LYS A 192 -4.49 -15.09 2.73
CA LYS A 192 -5.01 -16.46 2.93
C LYS A 192 -5.44 -17.10 1.63
#